data_AF-A0A919NB67-F1
#
_entry.id   AF-A0A919NB67-F1
#
_cell.length_a   1.000
_cell.length_b   1.000
_cell.length_c   1.000
_cell.angle_alpha   90.00
_cell.angle_beta   90.00
_cell.angle_gamma   90.00
#
_symmetry.space_group_name_H-M   'P 1'
#
loop_
_entity.id
_entity.type
_entity.pdbx_description
1 polymer ?
#
loop_
_entity_poly.entity_id
_entity_poly.type
_entity_poly.pdbx_seq_one_letter_code
_entity_poly.pdbx_strand_id
1 'polypeptide(L)'
;MNELDEWIAAAGAELGVPPEDLAVKSVLDVARDVAHNVLRPGAPLTAYLMGLAVGRGADPADAAERISRLALAWRTKAAEDSATSPNATSGN
;
A
#
# COMPACT_ATOMS: atom_id res chain seq x y z
N MET A 1 11.22 16.92 -16.15
CA MET A 1 9.97 16.17 -15.94
C MET A 1 10.26 14.75 -16.37
N ASN A 2 9.96 13.75 -15.55
CA ASN A 2 10.18 12.35 -15.92
C ASN A 2 8.92 11.79 -16.61
N GLU A 3 9.02 10.61 -17.22
CA GLU A 3 7.91 9.96 -17.95
C GLU A 3 6.67 9.73 -17.06
N LEU A 4 6.86 9.47 -15.76
CA LEU A 4 5.76 9.31 -14.81
C LEU A 4 5.06 10.64 -14.51
N ASP A 5 5.80 11.75 -14.40
CA ASP A 5 5.22 13.08 -14.19
C ASP A 5 4.36 13.49 -15.40
N GLU A 6 4.85 13.23 -16.62
CA GLU A 6 4.11 13.50 -17.87
C GLU A 6 2.85 12.63 -17.98
N TRP A 7 2.97 11.34 -17.63
CA TRP A 7 1.84 10.43 -17.59
C TRP A 7 0.79 10.86 -16.57
N ILE A 8 1.19 11.25 -15.36
CA ILE A 8 0.27 11.73 -14.32
C ILE A 8 -0.46 13.00 -14.80
N ALA A 9 0.25 13.92 -15.46
CA ALA A 9 -0.36 15.11 -16.03
C ALA A 9 -1.42 14.76 -17.10
N ALA A 10 -1.10 13.86 -18.03
CA ALA A 10 -2.02 13.43 -19.08
C ALA A 10 -3.24 12.68 -18.52
N ALA A 11 -3.01 11.72 -17.61
CA ALA A 11 -4.08 10.94 -16.98
C ALA A 11 -4.97 11.81 -16.08
N GLY A 12 -4.37 12.76 -15.35
CA GLY A 12 -5.09 13.73 -14.53
C GLY A 12 -6.01 14.61 -15.38
N ALA A 13 -5.51 15.11 -16.52
CA ALA A 13 -6.31 15.90 -17.45
C ALA A 13 -7.52 15.12 -18.00
N GLU A 14 -7.35 13.84 -18.34
CA GLU A 14 -8.44 12.98 -18.82
C GLU A 14 -9.51 12.74 -17.74
N LEU A 15 -9.10 12.60 -16.48
CA LEU A 15 -9.98 12.30 -15.35
C LEU A 15 -10.54 13.54 -14.65
N GLY A 16 -10.10 14.75 -15.04
CA GLY A 16 -10.44 15.99 -14.34
C GLY A 16 -9.85 16.08 -12.93
N VAL A 17 -8.70 15.43 -12.69
CA VAL A 17 -7.99 15.41 -11.40
C VAL A 17 -6.67 16.19 -11.54
N PRO A 18 -6.48 17.28 -10.79
CA PRO A 18 -5.24 18.04 -10.80
C PRO A 18 -4.05 17.16 -10.33
N PRO A 19 -2.91 17.15 -11.05
CA PRO A 19 -1.72 16.40 -10.66
C PRO A 19 -1.21 16.74 -9.24
N GLU A 20 -1.41 17.97 -8.80
CA GLU A 20 -1.04 18.47 -7.47
C GLU A 20 -1.82 17.81 -6.32
N ASP A 21 -3.00 17.26 -6.60
CA ASP A 21 -3.81 16.54 -5.61
C ASP A 21 -3.29 15.11 -5.38
N LEU A 22 -2.42 14.61 -6.26
CA LEU A 22 -1.83 13.28 -6.14
C LEU A 22 -0.58 13.33 -5.25
N ALA A 23 -0.69 12.77 -4.04
CA ALA A 23 0.45 12.55 -3.14
C ALA A 23 1.36 11.39 -3.64
N VAL A 24 2.03 11.58 -4.78
CA VAL A 24 2.81 10.55 -5.50
C VAL A 24 3.76 9.78 -4.58
N LYS A 25 4.56 10.50 -3.79
CA LYS A 25 5.52 9.88 -2.87
C LYS A 25 4.85 8.95 -1.86
N SER A 26 3.75 9.39 -1.24
CA SER A 26 3.01 8.60 -0.25
C SER A 26 2.42 7.34 -0.85
N VAL A 27 1.84 7.44 -2.05
CA VAL A 27 1.30 6.27 -2.77
C VAL A 27 2.40 5.27 -3.11
N LEU A 28 3.55 5.73 -3.59
CA LEU A 28 4.69 4.87 -3.93
C LEU A 28 5.33 4.22 -2.71
N ASP A 29 5.43 4.93 -1.58
CA ASP A 29 5.94 4.39 -0.33
C ASP A 29 4.99 3.31 0.24
N VAL A 30 3.67 3.55 0.22
CA VAL A 30 2.65 2.54 0.60
C VAL A 30 2.75 1.30 -0.30
N ALA A 31 2.83 1.49 -1.62
CA ALA A 31 2.96 0.39 -2.56
C ALA A 31 4.24 -0.43 -2.30
N ARG A 32 5.36 0.25 -2.00
CA ARG A 32 6.63 -0.39 -1.62
C ARG A 32 6.47 -1.23 -0.36
N ASP A 33 5.89 -0.68 0.70
CA ASP A 33 5.75 -1.36 1.99
C ASP A 33 4.87 -2.62 1.85
N VAL A 34 3.77 -2.52 1.11
CA VAL A 34 2.86 -3.64 0.87
C VAL A 34 3.53 -4.73 0.03
N ALA A 35 4.24 -4.34 -1.04
CA ALA A 35 4.91 -5.30 -1.91
C ALA A 35 6.01 -6.10 -1.18
N HIS A 36 6.72 -5.46 -0.24
CA HIS A 36 7.80 -6.08 0.51
C HIS A 36 7.32 -6.90 1.72
N ASN A 37 6.26 -6.47 2.40
CA ASN A 37 5.88 -7.03 3.70
C ASN A 37 4.56 -7.81 3.71
N VAL A 38 3.68 -7.62 2.71
CA VAL A 38 2.40 -8.32 2.62
C VAL A 38 2.44 -9.34 1.47
N LEU A 39 2.32 -8.87 0.24
CA LEU A 39 2.45 -9.66 -1.00
C LEU A 39 2.53 -8.72 -2.21
N ARG A 40 3.34 -9.08 -3.22
CA ARG A 40 3.59 -8.21 -4.39
C ARG A 40 2.31 -7.78 -5.14
N PRO A 41 1.33 -8.66 -5.42
CA PRO A 41 0.04 -8.23 -6.00
C PRO A 41 -0.78 -7.25 -5.15
N GLY A 42 -0.47 -7.07 -3.88
CA GLY A 42 -1.24 -6.24 -2.94
C GLY A 42 -0.99 -4.74 -3.12
N ALA A 43 0.13 -4.35 -3.71
CA ALA A 43 0.50 -2.95 -3.94
C ALA A 43 -0.57 -2.17 -4.74
N PRO A 44 -0.99 -2.60 -5.95
CA PRO A 44 -2.02 -1.88 -6.72
C PRO A 44 -3.39 -1.87 -6.02
N LEU A 45 -3.78 -2.97 -5.37
CA LEU A 45 -5.06 -3.05 -4.65
C LEU A 45 -5.09 -2.10 -3.44
N THR A 46 -3.96 -1.95 -2.76
CA THR A 46 -3.85 -1.06 -1.59
C THR A 46 -3.80 0.41 -2.00
N ALA A 47 -3.12 0.74 -3.10
CA ALA A 47 -3.15 2.10 -3.67
C ALA A 47 -4.58 2.51 -4.06
N TYR A 48 -5.33 1.61 -4.71
CA TYR A 48 -6.74 1.84 -5.03
C TYR A 48 -7.61 2.01 -3.77
N LEU A 49 -7.42 1.15 -2.76
CA LEU A 49 -8.12 1.26 -1.48
C LEU A 49 -7.81 2.58 -0.76
N MET A 50 -6.56 3.01 -0.76
CA MET A 50 -6.15 4.30 -0.18
C MET A 50 -6.85 5.46 -0.90
N GLY A 51 -6.84 5.48 -2.23
CA GLY A 51 -7.56 6.49 -3.02
C GLY A 51 -9.07 6.50 -2.73
N LEU A 52 -9.68 5.33 -2.58
CA LEU A 52 -11.08 5.17 -2.18
C LEU A 52 -11.38 5.68 -0.76
N ALA A 53 -10.42 5.62 0.17
CA ALA A 53 -10.58 6.18 1.52
C ALA A 53 -10.45 7.70 1.50
N VAL A 54 -9.47 8.23 0.77
CA VAL A 54 -9.28 9.67 0.57
C VAL A 54 -10.50 10.30 -0.09
N GLY A 55 -11.04 9.68 -1.14
CA GLY A 55 -12.28 10.14 -1.79
C GLY A 55 -13.52 10.08 -0.89
N ARG A 56 -13.44 9.41 0.28
CA ARG A 56 -14.48 9.40 1.33
C ARG A 56 -14.18 10.37 2.47
N GLY A 57 -13.17 11.22 2.34
CA GLY A 57 -12.80 12.26 3.31
C GLY A 57 -11.72 11.86 4.31
N ALA A 58 -10.99 10.76 4.09
CA ALA A 58 -9.80 10.47 4.88
C ALA A 58 -8.65 11.43 4.50
N ASP A 59 -7.86 11.84 5.49
CA ASP A 59 -6.62 12.55 5.22
C ASP A 59 -5.60 11.63 4.50
N PRO A 60 -4.99 12.06 3.38
CA PRO A 60 -4.05 11.23 2.63
C PRO A 60 -2.80 10.82 3.41
N ALA A 61 -2.25 11.70 4.26
CA ALA A 61 -1.05 11.40 5.03
C ALA A 61 -1.37 10.39 6.14
N ASP A 62 -2.47 10.58 6.85
CA ASP A 62 -2.94 9.64 7.88
C ASP A 62 -3.27 8.26 7.29
N ALA A 63 -3.94 8.23 6.12
CA ALA A 63 -4.25 6.99 5.42
C ALA A 63 -2.97 6.24 5.02
N ALA A 64 -2.00 6.94 4.44
CA ALA A 64 -0.71 6.35 4.08
C ALA A 64 0.02 5.78 5.30
N GLU A 65 0.12 6.56 6.38
CA GLU A 65 0.82 6.15 7.60
C GLU A 65 0.21 4.89 8.21
N ARG A 66 -1.13 4.84 8.32
CA ARG A 66 -1.85 3.69 8.88
C ARG A 66 -1.63 2.43 8.05
N ILE A 67 -1.67 2.56 6.72
CA ILE A 67 -1.45 1.44 5.81
C ILE A 67 0.00 0.95 5.88
N SER A 68 0.97 1.85 5.81
CA SER A 68 2.40 1.51 5.92
C SER A 68 2.70 0.81 7.25
N ARG A 69 2.17 1.34 8.37
CA ARG A 69 2.32 0.70 9.70
C ARG A 69 1.74 -0.71 9.72
N LEU A 70 0.56 -0.91 9.12
CA LEU A 70 -0.07 -2.23 9.02
C LEU A 70 0.77 -3.19 8.16
N ALA A 71 1.28 -2.73 7.02
CA ALA A 71 2.11 -3.54 6.13
C ALA A 71 3.40 -4.00 6.83
N LEU A 72 4.09 -3.09 7.52
CA LEU A 72 5.32 -3.40 8.27
C LEU A 72 5.09 -4.43 9.39
N ALA A 73 3.96 -4.34 10.10
CA ALA A 73 3.60 -5.29 11.15
C ALA A 73 3.14 -6.66 10.62
N TRP A 74 2.78 -6.76 9.34
CA TRP A 74 2.22 -7.99 8.75
C TRP A 74 3.21 -9.16 8.78
N ARG A 75 4.49 -8.90 8.53
CA ARG A 75 5.54 -9.94 8.62
C ARG A 75 5.80 -10.40 10.03
N THR A 76 5.80 -9.49 11.01
CA THR A 76 5.92 -9.84 12.43
C THR A 76 4.82 -10.80 12.82
N LYS A 77 3.57 -10.47 12.44
CA LYS A 77 2.41 -11.35 12.67
C LYS A 77 2.55 -12.71 11.98
N ALA A 78 2.93 -12.74 10.70
CA ALA A 78 3.08 -14.00 9.96
C ALA A 78 4.17 -14.91 10.55
N ALA A 79 5.26 -14.32 11.06
CA ALA A 79 6.34 -15.05 11.74
C ALA A 79 5.88 -15.58 13.11
N GLU A 80 5.17 -14.79 13.90
CA GLU A 80 4.60 -15.20 15.20
C GLU A 80 3.56 -16.33 15.07
N ASP A 81 2.66 -16.21 14.07
CA ASP A 81 1.65 -17.24 13.76
C ASP A 81 2.34 -18.56 13.34
N SER A 82 3.48 -18.48 12.65
CA SER A 82 4.29 -19.66 12.28
C SER A 82 5.06 -20.29 13.44
N ALA A 83 5.51 -19.50 14.42
CA ALA A 83 6.27 -19.97 15.58
C ALA A 83 5.39 -20.55 16.71
N THR A 84 4.12 -20.14 16.77
CA THR A 84 3.17 -20.54 17.82
C THR A 84 2.36 -21.79 17.48
N SER A 85 2.52 -22.36 16.28
CA SER A 85 1.89 -23.64 15.91
C SER A 85 2.59 -24.81 16.62
N PRO A 86 1.96 -25.48 17.61
CA PRO A 86 2.49 -26.71 18.17
C PRO A 86 2.06 -27.86 17.25
N ASN A 87 3.05 -28.51 16.65
CA ASN A 87 3.05 -29.92 16.21
C ASN A 87 3.24 -30.19 14.69
N ALA A 88 4.47 -30.59 14.34
CA ALA A 88 4.72 -31.74 13.48
C ALA A 88 5.86 -32.58 14.09
N THR A 89 5.63 -33.10 15.30
CA THR A 89 6.33 -34.25 15.85
C THR A 89 5.29 -35.29 16.23
N SER A 90 4.93 -36.11 15.25
CA SER A 90 4.35 -37.43 15.42
C SER A 90 4.56 -38.11 14.06
N GLY A 91 5.32 -39.18 13.89
CA GLY A 91 5.87 -40.16 14.81
C GLY A 91 5.88 -41.48 14.02
N ASN A 92 7.04 -42.16 14.01
CA ASN A 92 7.35 -43.48 13.43
C ASN A 92 7.23 -43.68 11.91
#